data_AF-A0A238WNE3-F1
#
_entry.id   AF-A0A238WNE3-F1
#
_cell.length_a   1.000
_cell.length_b   1.000
_cell.length_c   1.000
_cell.angle_alpha   90.00
_cell.angle_beta   90.00
_cell.angle_gamma   90.00
#
_symmetry.space_group_name_H-M   'P 1'
#
loop_
_entity.id
_entity.type
_entity.pdbx_description
1 polymer ?
#
loop_
_entity_poly.entity_id
_entity_poly.type
_entity_poly.pdbx_seq_one_letter_code
_entity_poly.pdbx_strand_id
1 'polypeptide(L)'
;MTSNTEMDLTSLTEYQQAILKVLADADGEALWGVEVRRRLKEDYGIELTKNGMNAVIRRTSRYPRHMVVIKWVDDSEIENNTRHVSHRLKPEYIDEVRKQLQ
;
A
#
# COMPACT_ATOMS: atom_id res chain seq x y z
N MET A 1 15.20 -14.59 -19.98
CA MET A 1 14.09 -14.68 -19.02
C MET A 1 14.63 -14.21 -17.68
N THR A 2 14.32 -12.99 -17.27
CA THR A 2 14.63 -12.51 -15.93
C THR A 2 13.73 -13.28 -14.98
N SER A 3 14.30 -14.19 -14.19
CA SER A 3 13.60 -14.82 -13.08
C SER A 3 13.11 -13.71 -12.16
N ASN A 4 11.84 -13.34 -12.29
CA ASN A 4 11.13 -12.66 -11.21
C ASN A 4 11.10 -13.67 -10.08
N THR A 5 12.07 -13.61 -9.18
CA THR A 5 11.96 -14.30 -7.91
C THR A 5 10.70 -13.76 -7.26
N GLU A 6 9.58 -14.49 -7.40
CA GLU A 6 8.30 -14.16 -6.77
C GLU A 6 8.61 -13.86 -5.30
N MET A 7 8.35 -12.62 -4.90
CA MET A 7 8.64 -12.21 -3.54
C MET A 7 7.65 -12.94 -2.64
N ASP A 8 8.16 -13.69 -1.66
CA ASP A 8 7.32 -14.27 -0.62
C ASP A 8 6.77 -13.15 0.28
N LEU A 9 5.53 -12.75 0.01
CA LEU A 9 4.84 -11.68 0.72
C LEU A 9 4.53 -12.07 2.18
N THR A 10 4.44 -13.36 2.48
CA THR A 10 4.18 -13.86 3.84
C THR A 10 5.36 -13.61 4.78
N SER A 11 6.55 -13.37 4.22
CA SER A 11 7.76 -12.99 4.97
C SER A 11 7.83 -11.50 5.35
N LEU A 12 6.88 -10.68 4.86
CA LEU A 12 6.81 -9.26 5.18
C LEU A 12 6.26 -9.04 6.59
N THR A 13 6.46 -7.84 7.15
CA THR A 13 5.88 -7.50 8.45
C THR A 13 4.37 -7.35 8.36
N GLU A 14 3.67 -7.51 9.48
CA GLU A 14 2.20 -7.35 9.56
C GLU A 14 1.71 -6.04 8.91
N TYR A 15 2.33 -4.90 9.22
CA TYR A 15 1.94 -3.62 8.59
C TYR A 15 2.22 -3.56 7.08
N GLN A 16 3.27 -4.23 6.60
CA GLN A 16 3.57 -4.30 5.15
C GLN A 16 2.51 -5.14 4.44
N GLN A 17 2.19 -6.31 5.00
CA GLN A 17 1.15 -7.19 4.48
C GLN A 17 -0.21 -6.49 4.50
N ALA A 18 -0.59 -5.88 5.61
CA ALA A 18 -1.88 -5.22 5.78
C ALA A 18 -2.08 -4.08 4.78
N ILE A 19 -1.05 -3.25 4.54
CA ILE A 19 -1.13 -2.22 3.49
C ILE A 19 -1.35 -2.86 2.11
N LEU A 20 -0.67 -3.96 1.78
CA LEU A 20 -0.88 -4.65 0.51
C LEU A 20 -2.28 -5.24 0.40
N LYS A 21 -2.83 -5.85 1.47
CA LYS A 21 -4.21 -6.35 1.50
C LYS A 21 -5.21 -5.23 1.21
N VAL A 22 -5.10 -4.10 1.92
CA VAL A 22 -5.97 -2.91 1.68
C VAL A 22 -5.89 -2.41 0.23
N LEU A 23 -4.70 -2.39 -0.37
CA LEU A 23 -4.56 -1.95 -1.76
C LEU A 23 -5.05 -3.00 -2.78
N ALA A 24 -5.01 -4.29 -2.43
CA ALA A 24 -5.59 -5.35 -3.24
C ALA A 24 -7.12 -5.35 -3.17
N ASP A 25 -7.70 -5.04 -2.02
CA ASP A 25 -9.15 -4.89 -1.85
C ASP A 25 -9.69 -3.66 -2.60
N ALA A 26 -8.84 -2.66 -2.83
CA ALA A 26 -9.16 -1.52 -3.67
C ALA A 26 -9.17 -1.85 -5.18
N ASP A 27 -8.84 -3.08 -5.57
CA ASP A 27 -8.97 -3.60 -6.94
C ASP A 27 -8.36 -2.70 -8.04
N GLY A 28 -7.20 -2.10 -7.76
CA GLY A 28 -6.52 -1.21 -8.70
C GLY A 28 -6.95 0.25 -8.64
N GLU A 29 -7.84 0.62 -7.72
CA GLU A 29 -8.11 2.01 -7.39
C GLU A 29 -6.94 2.64 -6.62
N ALA A 30 -6.75 3.95 -6.83
CA ALA A 30 -5.76 4.71 -6.08
C ALA A 30 -6.37 5.19 -4.75
N LEU A 31 -5.74 4.84 -3.64
CA LEU A 31 -6.13 5.28 -2.31
C LEU A 31 -5.19 6.34 -1.77
N TRP A 32 -5.75 7.34 -1.08
CA TRP A 32 -4.98 8.30 -0.33
C TRP A 32 -4.33 7.66 0.90
N GLY A 33 -3.16 8.13 1.32
CA GLY A 33 -2.54 7.61 2.55
C GLY A 33 -3.40 7.77 3.82
N VAL A 34 -4.32 8.74 3.85
CA VAL A 34 -5.34 8.84 4.92
C VAL A 34 -6.38 7.73 4.82
N GLU A 35 -6.82 7.42 3.60
CA GLU A 35 -7.80 6.39 3.32
C GLU A 35 -7.25 4.99 3.59
N VAL A 36 -5.99 4.71 3.21
CA VAL A 36 -5.31 3.45 3.55
C VAL A 36 -5.31 3.23 5.07
N ARG A 37 -4.98 4.25 5.86
CA ARG A 37 -4.97 4.14 7.33
C ARG A 37 -6.37 3.98 7.92
N ARG A 38 -7.38 4.61 7.31
CA ARG A 38 -8.78 4.45 7.71
C ARG A 38 -9.24 3.01 7.49
N ARG A 39 -9.03 2.45 6.30
CA ARG A 39 -9.36 1.06 5.96
C ARG A 39 -8.58 0.03 6.79
N LEU A 40 -7.29 0.26 7.05
CA LEU A 40 -6.52 -0.58 7.98
C LEU A 40 -7.18 -0.67 9.36
N LYS A 41 -7.70 0.44 9.88
CA LYS A 41 -8.38 0.45 11.18
C LYS A 41 -9.75 -0.22 11.12
N GLU A 42 -10.54 0.08 10.11
CA GLU A 42 -11.93 -0.39 9.98
C GLU A 42 -12.02 -1.86 9.57
N ASP A 43 -11.27 -2.27 8.55
CA ASP A 43 -11.38 -3.59 7.93
C ASP A 43 -10.46 -4.62 8.59
N TYR A 44 -9.34 -4.17 9.16
CA TYR A 44 -8.29 -5.04 9.71
C TYR A 44 -8.00 -4.83 11.20
N GLY A 45 -8.62 -3.84 11.85
CA GLY A 45 -8.36 -3.54 13.27
C GLY A 45 -6.94 -3.03 13.55
N ILE A 46 -6.20 -2.62 12.52
CA ILE A 46 -4.80 -2.22 12.61
C ILE A 46 -4.70 -0.70 12.64
N GLU A 47 -4.29 -0.15 13.79
CA GLU A 47 -4.07 1.29 13.91
C GLU A 47 -2.67 1.68 13.44
N LEU A 48 -2.60 2.40 12.32
CA LEU A 48 -1.34 2.87 11.74
C LEU A 48 -1.26 4.40 11.77
N THR A 49 -0.21 4.93 12.40
CA THR A 49 0.05 6.37 12.40
C THR A 49 0.65 6.83 11.06
N LYS A 50 0.59 8.14 10.77
CA LYS A 50 1.28 8.73 9.60
C LYS A 50 2.77 8.39 9.59
N ASN A 51 3.43 8.47 10.74
CA ASN A 51 4.86 8.16 10.86
C ASN A 51 5.14 6.66 10.70
N GLY A 52 4.26 5.80 11.22
CA GLY A 52 4.33 4.35 11.01
C GLY A 52 4.21 3.99 9.54
N MET A 53 3.23 4.56 8.83
CA MET A 53 3.07 4.37 7.40
C MET A 53 4.31 4.82 6.61
N ASN A 54 4.86 5.99 6.93
CA ASN A 54 6.10 6.48 6.32
C ASN A 54 7.27 5.52 6.57
N ALA A 55 7.36 4.92 7.76
CA ALA A 55 8.38 3.92 8.08
C ALA A 55 8.21 2.63 7.27
N VAL A 56 6.96 2.22 6.98
CA VAL A 56 6.67 1.05 6.14
C VAL A 56 7.07 1.30 4.69
N ILE A 57 6.73 2.45 4.10
CA ILE A 57 6.94 2.71 2.67
C ILE A 57 8.32 3.31 2.34
N ARG A 58 9.18 3.54 3.35
CA ARG A 58 10.51 4.13 3.15
C ARG A 58 11.38 3.25 2.25
N ARG A 59 12.33 3.87 1.56
CA ARG A 59 13.22 3.18 0.59
C ARG A 59 14.05 2.04 1.17
N THR A 60 14.38 2.12 2.46
CA THR A 60 15.20 1.11 3.17
C THR A 60 14.38 -0.02 3.78
N SER A 61 13.04 0.01 3.64
CA SER A 61 12.19 -1.10 4.07
C SER A 61 12.18 -2.22 3.03
N ARG A 62 11.74 -3.41 3.44
CA ARG A 62 11.44 -4.54 2.53
C ARG A 62 10.11 -4.38 1.79
N TYR A 63 9.39 -3.27 1.96
CA TYR A 63 8.09 -3.07 1.31
C TYR A 63 8.25 -3.11 -0.21
N PRO A 64 7.44 -3.91 -0.93
CA PRO A 64 7.61 -4.12 -2.37
C PRO A 64 7.11 -2.92 -3.19
N ARG A 65 7.89 -1.84 -3.19
CA ARG A 65 7.59 -0.60 -3.94
C ARG A 65 7.49 -0.82 -5.45
N HIS A 66 8.01 -1.92 -5.99
CA HIS A 66 7.86 -2.25 -7.41
C HIS A 66 6.42 -2.68 -7.75
N MET A 67 5.65 -3.18 -6.78
CA MET A 67 4.25 -3.58 -6.94
C MET A 67 3.28 -2.39 -6.78
N VAL A 68 3.72 -1.31 -6.12
CA VAL A 68 2.84 -0.19 -5.72
C VAL A 68 3.27 1.12 -6.36
N VAL A 69 2.35 1.76 -7.07
CA VAL A 69 2.52 3.13 -7.56
C VAL A 69 2.28 4.10 -6.41
N ILE A 70 3.28 4.92 -6.11
CA ILE A 70 3.22 5.97 -5.10
C ILE A 70 3.42 7.31 -5.80
N LYS A 71 2.37 8.14 -5.87
CA LYS A 71 2.40 9.46 -6.52
C LYS A 71 1.99 10.55 -5.55
N TRP A 72 2.74 11.65 -5.55
CA TRP A 72 2.27 12.91 -4.97
C TRP A 72 1.19 13.47 -5.89
N VAL A 73 0.02 13.78 -5.33
CA VAL A 73 -1.00 14.54 -6.04
C VAL A 73 -0.94 15.96 -5.52
N ASP A 74 -0.75 16.91 -6.44
CA ASP A 74 -0.69 18.33 -6.11
C ASP A 74 -2.07 18.87 -5.72
N ASP A 75 -2.04 19.93 -4.90
CA ASP A 75 -3.11 20.49 -4.07
C ASP A 75 -4.39 20.97 -4.82
N SER A 76 -4.51 20.79 -6.14
CA SER A 76 -5.64 21.32 -6.92
C SER A 76 -6.91 20.47 -6.89
N GLU A 77 -6.85 19.23 -6.39
CA GLU A 77 -8.00 18.30 -6.37
C GLU A 77 -8.57 18.03 -4.97
N ILE A 78 -8.00 18.61 -3.90
CA ILE A 78 -8.40 18.32 -2.52
C ILE A 78 -8.66 19.60 -1.72
N GLU A 79 -9.88 19.73 -1.21
CA GLU A 79 -10.27 20.73 -0.22
C GLU A 79 -9.40 20.54 1.05
N ASN A 80 -8.56 21.53 1.37
CA ASN A 80 -7.57 21.58 2.47
C ASN A 80 -6.11 21.19 2.15
N ASN A 81 -5.49 21.80 1.14
CA ASN A 81 -4.07 22.26 1.09
C ASN A 81 -2.99 21.38 1.79
N THR A 82 -3.16 20.07 1.75
CA THR A 82 -2.32 19.08 2.42
C THR A 82 -1.90 18.12 1.33
N ARG A 83 -0.65 18.18 0.92
CA ARG A 83 -0.09 17.23 -0.05
C ARG A 83 -0.35 15.79 0.40
N HIS A 84 -1.21 15.10 -0.33
CA HIS A 84 -1.51 13.70 -0.09
C HIS A 84 -0.75 12.83 -1.09
N VAL A 85 -0.25 11.71 -0.58
CA VAL A 85 0.34 10.66 -1.40
C VAL A 85 -0.77 9.67 -1.74
N SER A 86 -0.91 9.37 -3.03
CA SER A 86 -1.75 8.30 -3.53
C SER A 86 -0.95 7.00 -3.62
N HIS A 87 -1.61 5.90 -3.28
CA HIS A 87 -1.09 4.54 -3.26
C HIS A 87 -2.01 3.67 -4.11
N ARG A 88 -1.45 2.99 -5.10
CA ARG A 88 -2.19 2.06 -5.95
C ARG A 88 -1.39 0.80 -6.16
N LEU A 89 -1.95 -0.36 -5.83
CA LEU A 89 -1.38 -1.64 -6.24
C LEU A 89 -1.52 -1.76 -7.77
N LYS A 90 -0.45 -2.12 -8.47
CA LYS A 90 -0.55 -2.29 -9.92
C LYS A 90 -1.42 -3.52 -10.23
N PRO A 91 -2.28 -3.47 -11.25
CA PRO A 91 -3.24 -4.54 -11.53
C PRO A 91 -2.63 -5.93 -11.64
N GLU A 92 -1.43 -6.03 -12.23
CA GLU A 92 -0.74 -7.30 -12.43
C GLU A 92 -0.33 -8.02 -11.13
N TYR A 93 -0.40 -7.35 -9.97
CA TYR A 93 -0.03 -7.92 -8.67
C TYR A 93 -1.23 -8.13 -7.72
N ILE A 94 -2.45 -7.75 -8.12
CA ILE A 94 -3.63 -7.87 -7.24
C ILE A 94 -3.89 -9.33 -6.86
N ASP A 95 -3.94 -10.22 -7.86
CA ASP A 95 -4.19 -11.64 -7.64
C ASP A 95 -3.07 -12.32 -6.85
N GLU A 96 -1.81 -11.91 -7.09
CA GLU A 96 -0.66 -12.41 -6.33
C GLU A 96 -0.78 -12.06 -4.84
N VAL A 97 -1.11 -10.81 -4.53
CA VAL A 97 -1.30 -10.35 -3.15
C VAL A 97 -2.46 -11.11 -2.49
N ARG A 98 -3.62 -11.20 -3.15
CA ARG A 98 -4.79 -11.93 -2.61
C ARG A 98 -4.48 -13.40 -2.36
N LYS A 99 -3.72 -14.05 -3.23
CA LYS A 99 -3.38 -15.47 -3.12
C LYS A 99 -2.38 -15.75 -2.00
N GLN A 100 -1.33 -14.94 -1.87
CA GLN A 100 -0.29 -15.17 -0.86
C GLN A 100 -0.71 -14.70 0.54
N LEU A 101 -1.53 -13.64 0.61
CA LEU A 101 -1.89 -12.99 1.87
C LEU A 101 -3.36 -13.21 2.25
N GLN A 102 -3.95 -14.38 1.95
CA GLN A 102 -5.29 -14.74 2.45
C GLN A 102 -5.36 -14.56 3.98
#